data_AF-A0A1D3CV19-F1
#
_entry.id   AF-A0A1D3CV19-F1
#
_cell.length_a   1.000
_cell.length_b   1.000
_cell.length_c   1.000
_cell.angle_alpha   90.00
_cell.angle_beta   90.00
_cell.angle_gamma   90.00
#
_symmetry.space_group_name_H-M   'P 1'
#
loop_
_entity.id
_entity.type
_entity.pdbx_description
1 polymer ?
#
loop_
_entity_poly.entity_id
_entity_poly.type
_entity_poly.pdbx_seq_one_letter_code
_entity_poly.pdbx_strand_id
1 'polypeptide(L)'
;MISQRGWVELDLILSAFTDKHVGAFSNEELAELEKILDEENVVLYGCLVGTNGQLEVPPPHLQDSLLFQRLRQFACHEYPNLVASQLRKASGDS
;
A
#
# COMPACT_ATOMS: atom_id res chain seq x y z
N MET A 1 -5.94 2.35 -15.40
CA MET A 1 -7.05 3.13 -14.80
C MET A 1 -6.97 2.84 -13.32
N ILE A 2 -6.51 3.81 -12.50
CA ILE A 2 -6.19 3.56 -11.09
C ILE A 2 -7.52 3.38 -10.36
N SER A 3 -7.74 2.20 -9.79
CA SER A 3 -9.00 1.83 -9.14
C SER A 3 -9.28 2.79 -7.99
N GLN A 4 -10.30 3.65 -8.15
CA GLN A 4 -10.82 4.51 -7.09
C GLN A 4 -11.47 3.62 -6.01
N ARG A 5 -10.62 3.12 -5.11
CA ARG A 5 -10.95 2.06 -4.14
C ARG A 5 -11.78 2.57 -2.96
N GLY A 6 -12.11 3.86 -2.91
CA GLY A 6 -12.89 4.49 -1.84
C GLY A 6 -12.09 4.82 -0.58
N TRP A 7 -10.79 4.50 -0.56
CA TRP A 7 -9.87 4.74 0.55
C TRP A 7 -8.81 5.75 0.12
N VAL A 8 -8.96 7.00 0.58
CA VAL A 8 -8.14 8.14 0.15
C VAL A 8 -6.65 7.89 0.39
N GLU A 9 -6.28 7.27 1.51
CA GLU A 9 -4.88 6.98 1.87
C GLU A 9 -4.23 6.01 0.88
N LEU A 10 -4.93 4.92 0.52
CA LEU A 10 -4.44 3.96 -0.46
C LEU A 10 -4.29 4.61 -1.83
N ASP A 11 -5.29 5.40 -2.25
CA ASP A 11 -5.26 6.07 -3.54
C ASP A 11 -4.06 7.03 -3.63
N LEU A 12 -3.76 7.77 -2.56
CA LEU A 12 -2.58 8.63 -2.46
C LEU A 12 -1.25 7.86 -2.56
N ILE A 13 -1.13 6.75 -1.84
CA ILE A 13 0.10 5.94 -1.86
C ILE A 13 0.29 5.29 -3.23
N LEU A 14 -0.77 4.68 -3.79
CA LEU A 14 -0.73 3.98 -5.07
C LEU A 14 -0.51 4.94 -6.23
N SER A 15 -1.21 6.08 -6.25
CA SER A 15 -1.01 7.11 -7.28
C SER A 15 0.40 7.67 -7.26
N ALA A 16 0.94 8.03 -6.08
CA ALA A 16 2.31 8.53 -5.97
C ALA A 16 3.36 7.48 -6.35
N PHE A 17 3.14 6.22 -5.97
CA PHE A 17 4.05 5.13 -6.35
C PHE A 17 4.04 4.88 -7.85
N THR A 18 2.84 4.80 -8.44
CA THR A 18 2.70 4.58 -9.88
C THR A 18 3.24 5.76 -10.67
N ASP A 19 2.90 7.00 -10.34
CA ASP A 19 3.45 8.19 -11.01
C ASP A 19 4.98 8.18 -11.06
N LYS A 20 5.63 7.78 -9.96
CA LYS A 20 7.10 7.78 -9.83
C LYS A 20 7.78 6.60 -10.50
N HIS A 21 7.13 5.42 -10.55
CA HIS A 21 7.79 4.17 -10.95
C HIS A 21 7.18 3.48 -12.18
N VAL A 22 5.89 3.68 -12.48
CA VAL A 22 5.18 2.96 -13.55
C VAL A 22 5.80 3.19 -14.93
N GLY A 23 6.35 4.38 -15.17
CA GLY A 23 7.01 4.71 -16.43
C GLY A 23 8.35 3.98 -16.66
N ALA A 24 8.93 3.41 -15.61
CA ALA A 24 10.18 2.65 -15.66
C ALA A 24 9.99 1.13 -15.49
N PHE A 25 8.76 0.68 -15.26
CA PHE A 25 8.46 -0.73 -15.03
C PHE A 25 8.48 -1.53 -16.32
N SER A 26 9.04 -2.74 -16.21
CA SER A 26 8.96 -3.74 -17.27
C SER A 26 7.55 -4.36 -17.31
N ASN A 27 7.18 -5.02 -18.41
CA ASN A 27 5.88 -5.69 -18.53
C ASN A 27 5.61 -6.70 -17.40
N GLU A 28 6.65 -7.37 -16.90
CA GLU A 28 6.57 -8.27 -15.75
C GLU A 28 6.24 -7.52 -14.45
N GLU A 29 6.86 -6.37 -14.22
CA GLU A 29 6.58 -5.52 -13.05
C GLU A 29 5.18 -4.91 -13.13
N LEU A 30 4.71 -4.55 -14.33
CA LEU A 30 3.33 -4.10 -14.54
C LEU A 30 2.32 -5.20 -14.22
N ALA A 31 2.58 -6.44 -14.64
CA ALA A 31 1.70 -7.57 -14.31
C ALA A 31 1.69 -7.86 -12.80
N GLU A 32 2.83 -7.74 -12.12
CA GLU A 32 2.90 -7.85 -10.66
C GLU A 32 2.14 -6.72 -9.96
N LEU A 33 2.25 -5.49 -10.46
CA LEU A 33 1.48 -4.36 -9.97
C LEU A 33 -0.02 -4.59 -10.14
N GLU A 34 -0.46 -5.13 -11.28
CA GLU A 34 -1.88 -5.47 -11.50
C GLU A 34 -2.38 -6.52 -10.49
N LYS A 35 -1.58 -7.54 -10.16
CA LYS A 35 -1.92 -8.51 -9.10
C LYS A 35 -2.07 -7.84 -7.74
N ILE A 36 -1.14 -6.96 -7.38
CA ILE A 36 -1.23 -6.18 -6.13
C ILE A 36 -2.50 -5.31 -6.14
N LEU A 37 -2.82 -4.70 -7.28
CA LEU A 37 -4.03 -3.91 -7.51
C LEU A 37 -5.29 -4.75 -7.73
N ASP A 38 -5.24 -6.07 -7.61
CA ASP A 38 -6.41 -6.96 -7.58
C ASP A 38 -6.80 -7.33 -6.14
N GLU A 39 -5.85 -7.24 -5.20
CA GLU A 39 -6.05 -7.56 -3.79
C GLU A 39 -7.14 -6.74 -3.11
N GLU A 40 -7.68 -7.23 -1.98
CA GLU A 40 -8.68 -6.49 -1.22
C GLU A 40 -8.11 -5.20 -0.61
N ASN A 41 -8.93 -4.15 -0.59
CA ASN A 41 -8.56 -2.86 0.00
C ASN A 41 -8.12 -2.99 1.46
N VAL A 42 -8.79 -3.82 2.24
CA VAL A 42 -8.47 -4.04 3.65
C VAL A 42 -7.07 -4.66 3.81
N VAL A 43 -6.70 -5.60 2.94
CA VAL A 43 -5.39 -6.25 2.94
C VAL A 43 -4.30 -5.26 2.58
N LEU A 44 -4.47 -4.51 1.48
CA LEU A 44 -3.52 -3.48 1.07
C LEU A 44 -3.38 -2.40 2.15
N TYR A 45 -4.48 -1.97 2.76
CA TYR A 45 -4.47 -0.97 3.82
C TYR A 45 -3.70 -1.48 5.05
N GLY A 46 -3.99 -2.69 5.52
CA GLY A 46 -3.28 -3.31 6.63
C GLY A 46 -1.77 -3.44 6.36
N CYS A 47 -1.38 -3.80 5.14
CA CYS A 47 0.03 -4.00 4.79
C CYS A 47 0.84 -2.72 4.54
N LEU A 48 0.18 -1.66 4.03
CA LEU A 48 0.82 -0.40 3.62
C LEU A 48 0.69 0.70 4.67
N VAL A 49 -0.51 0.88 5.22
CA VAL A 49 -0.81 1.92 6.21
C VAL A 49 -0.73 1.35 7.62
N GLY A 50 -1.22 0.13 7.81
CA GLY A 50 -1.31 -0.51 9.11
C GLY A 50 -2.63 -0.21 9.81
N THR A 51 -3.12 -1.23 10.49
CA THR A 51 -4.28 -1.17 11.38
C THR A 51 -3.76 -1.16 12.82
N ASN A 52 -4.28 -0.25 13.66
CA ASN A 52 -3.87 -0.11 15.06
C ASN A 52 -2.36 0.14 15.28
N GLY A 53 -1.72 0.85 14.34
CA GLY A 53 -0.30 1.22 14.45
C GLY A 53 0.68 0.08 14.20
N GLN A 54 0.23 -1.03 13.64
CA GLN A 54 1.07 -2.14 13.19
C GLN A 54 0.79 -2.44 11.73
N LEU A 55 1.85 -2.66 10.95
CA LEU A 55 1.72 -3.14 9.58
C LEU A 55 1.37 -4.63 9.62
N GLU A 56 0.29 -5.00 8.94
CA GLU A 56 -0.09 -6.40 8.80
C GLU A 56 0.91 -7.15 7.92
N VAL A 57 0.97 -8.47 8.14
CA VAL A 57 1.81 -9.35 7.36
C VAL A 57 1.15 -9.58 6.01
N PRO A 58 1.85 -9.34 4.88
CA PRO A 58 1.28 -9.61 3.58
C PRO A 58 0.91 -11.08 3.42
N PRO A 59 -0.12 -11.39 2.61
CA PRO A 59 -0.41 -12.76 2.25
C PRO A 59 0.76 -13.37 1.47
N PRO A 60 0.89 -14.71 1.47
CA PRO A 60 2.08 -15.39 0.96
C PRO A 60 2.41 -15.05 -0.49
N HIS A 61 1.40 -14.86 -1.35
CA HIS A 61 1.62 -14.48 -2.75
C HIS A 61 2.17 -13.06 -2.94
N LEU A 62 2.02 -12.17 -1.94
CA LEU A 62 2.61 -10.83 -1.95
C LEU A 62 3.94 -10.77 -1.20
N GLN A 63 4.23 -11.71 -0.31
CA GLN A 63 5.50 -11.75 0.44
C GLN A 63 6.70 -11.93 -0.49
N ASP A 64 6.56 -12.80 -1.50
CA ASP A 64 7.59 -13.07 -2.51
C ASP A 64 7.69 -11.97 -3.57
N SER A 65 6.73 -11.04 -3.63
CA SER A 65 6.74 -9.98 -4.64
C SER A 65 7.67 -8.83 -4.23
N LEU A 66 8.79 -8.71 -4.96
CA LEU A 66 9.76 -7.62 -4.78
C LEU A 66 9.12 -6.24 -4.96
N LEU A 67 8.14 -6.14 -5.86
CA LEU A 67 7.44 -4.89 -6.13
C LEU A 67 6.56 -4.47 -4.94
N PHE A 68 5.93 -5.44 -4.28
CA PHE A 68 5.16 -5.19 -3.06
C PHE A 68 6.05 -4.73 -1.91
N GLN A 69 7.23 -5.34 -1.74
CA GLN A 69 8.18 -4.89 -0.73
C GLN A 69 8.66 -3.45 -0.97
N ARG A 70 8.93 -3.09 -2.23
CA ARG A 70 9.24 -1.70 -2.61
C ARG A 70 8.09 -0.74 -2.30
N LEU A 71 6.85 -1.14 -2.60
CA LEU A 71 5.67 -0.34 -2.30
C LEU A 71 5.51 -0.09 -0.79
N ARG A 72 5.74 -1.11 0.05
CA ARG A 72 5.74 -0.95 1.52
C ARG A 72 6.81 0.02 1.99
N GLN A 73 8.03 -0.10 1.47
CA GLN A 73 9.11 0.84 1.80
C GLN A 73 8.77 2.27 1.37
N PHE A 74 8.21 2.44 0.18
CA PHE A 74 7.77 3.73 -0.34
C PHE A 74 6.69 4.36 0.56
N ALA A 75 5.67 3.60 0.94
CA ALA A 75 4.61 4.05 1.84
C ALA A 75 5.16 4.51 3.19
N CYS A 76 6.08 3.73 3.78
CA CYS A 76 6.70 4.06 5.07
C CYS A 76 7.59 5.32 4.99
N HIS A 77 8.29 5.52 3.87
CA HIS A 77 9.21 6.63 3.68
C HIS A 77 8.49 7.95 3.34
N GLU A 78 7.55 7.92 2.39
CA GLU A 78 6.89 9.14 1.87
C GLU A 78 5.67 9.53 2.73
N TYR A 79 5.01 8.55 3.36
CA TYR A 79 3.80 8.77 4.15
C TYR A 79 3.91 8.29 5.61
N PRO A 80 4.98 8.65 6.35
CA PRO A 80 5.13 8.24 7.74
C PRO A 80 3.99 8.78 8.63
N ASN A 81 3.41 9.92 8.25
CA ASN A 81 2.29 10.53 8.97
C ASN A 81 0.98 9.74 8.81
N LEU A 82 0.74 9.06 7.69
CA LEU A 82 -0.46 8.24 7.51
C LEU A 82 -0.35 6.98 8.38
N VAL A 83 0.82 6.33 8.34
CA VAL A 83 1.15 5.18 9.20
C VAL A 83 1.06 5.55 10.68
N ALA A 84 1.59 6.72 11.07
CA ALA A 84 1.57 7.19 12.45
C ALA A 84 0.19 7.73 12.89
N SER A 85 -0.63 8.25 11.99
CA SER A 85 -1.95 8.81 12.33
C SER A 85 -2.92 7.73 12.85
N GLN A 86 -2.74 6.49 12.42
CA GLN A 86 -3.56 5.36 12.89
C GLN A 86 -3.29 4.98 14.35
N LEU A 87 -2.09 5.27 14.89
CA LEU A 87 -1.82 5.15 16.33
C LEU A 87 -2.72 6.08 17.16
N ARG A 88 -3.06 7.27 16.63
CA ARG A 88 -3.91 8.24 17.32
C ARG A 88 -5.40 7.89 17.25
N LYS A 89 -5.88 7.34 16.14
CA LYS A 89 -7.29 6.90 16.02
C LYS A 89 -7.60 5.67 16.90
N ALA A 90 -6.67 4.73 17.03
CA ALA A 90 -6.84 3.54 17.88
C ALA A 90 -6.90 3.86 19.39
N SER A 91 -6.47 5.06 19.80
CA SER A 91 -6.51 5.52 21.20
C SER A 91 -7.74 6.40 21.49
N GLY A 92 -8.68 6.52 20.56
CA GLY A 92 -9.75 7.52 20.59
C GLY A 92 -11.16 7.00 20.30
N ASP A 93 -11.43 5.70 20.43
CA ASP A 93 -12.79 5.17 20.43
C ASP A 93 -13.04 4.47 21.78
N SER A 94 -14.05 4.97 22.47
CA SER A 94 -14.38 4.73 23.88
C SER A 94 -15.68 3.96 24.02
#